data_AF-A0A2V9ZWF6-F1
#
_entry.id   AF-A0A2V9ZWF6-F1
#
_cell.length_a   1.000
_cell.length_b   1.000
_cell.length_c   1.000
_cell.angle_alpha   90.00
_cell.angle_beta   90.00
_cell.angle_gamma   90.00
#
_symmetry.space_group_name_H-M   'P 1'
#
loop_
_entity.id
_entity.type
_entity.pdbx_description
1 polymer ?
#
loop_
_entity_poly.entity_id
_entity_poly.type
_entity_poly.pdbx_seq_one_letter_code
_entity_poly.pdbx_strand_id
1 'polypeptide(L)'
;MIRIAWVELANSMKKFTSRHGGEVEISCREVVRELSDYIDKGLDPRLRRQIEQHLACCTHCTAIYDGVRNVVTLIGDDRSFELPAGFSQRLRVRLHSSH
;
A
#
# COMPACT_ATOMS: atom_id res chain seq x y z
N MET A 1 -0.93 -2.05 10.84
CA MET A 1 -2.38 -2.00 10.56
C MET A 1 -2.78 -0.58 10.19
N ILE A 2 -2.33 -0.10 9.03
CA ILE A 2 -2.88 1.13 8.48
C ILE A 2 -4.12 0.71 7.66
N ARG A 3 -5.26 0.56 8.35
CA ARG A 3 -6.57 0.42 7.69
C ARG A 3 -6.97 1.80 7.19
N ILE A 4 -6.41 2.20 6.06
CA ILE A 4 -6.74 3.47 5.45
C ILE A 4 -8.16 3.36 4.87
N ALA A 5 -9.12 4.07 5.46
CA ALA A 5 -10.51 4.13 5.02
C ALA A 5 -10.61 4.90 3.69
N TRP A 6 -10.33 4.22 2.56
CA TRP A 6 -10.33 4.82 1.21
C TRP A 6 -11.65 4.70 0.43
N VAL A 7 -12.68 4.08 1.00
CA VAL A 7 -13.87 3.69 0.22
C VAL A 7 -14.69 4.90 -0.27
N GLU A 8 -14.66 6.05 0.40
CA GLU A 8 -15.58 7.16 0.08
C GLU A 8 -15.05 8.18 -0.95
N LEU A 9 -13.73 8.22 -1.22
CA LEU A 9 -13.15 9.15 -2.20
C LEU A 9 -13.04 8.58 -3.63
N ALA A 10 -13.23 7.27 -3.80
CA ALA A 10 -13.11 6.59 -5.10
C ALA A 10 -14.23 6.93 -6.11
N ASN A 11 -15.27 7.68 -5.70
CA ASN A 11 -16.43 7.95 -6.55
C ASN A 11 -16.23 9.12 -7.54
N SER A 12 -15.16 9.92 -7.39
CA SER A 12 -14.87 11.08 -8.27
C SER A 12 -13.89 10.78 -9.42
N MET A 13 -13.13 9.68 -9.35
CA MET A 13 -12.14 9.31 -10.37
C MET A 13 -12.74 8.53 -11.57
N LYS A 14 -14.03 8.72 -11.87
CA LYS A 14 -14.75 7.99 -12.94
C LYS A 14 -14.42 8.45 -14.38
N LYS A 15 -13.36 9.24 -14.57
CA LYS A 15 -12.96 9.75 -15.89
C LYS A 15 -11.52 9.40 -16.22
N PHE A 16 -11.19 8.12 -16.27
CA PHE A 16 -10.08 7.67 -17.09
C PHE A 16 -10.30 6.23 -17.54
N THR A 17 -11.13 6.10 -18.57
CA THR A 17 -11.22 4.87 -19.36
C THR A 17 -9.89 4.68 -20.08
N SER A 18 -9.05 3.76 -19.62
CA SER A 18 -8.02 3.18 -20.49
C SER A 18 -8.08 1.67 -20.47
N ARG A 19 -8.10 1.15 -21.69
CA ARG A 19 -8.41 -0.21 -22.09
C ARG A 19 -7.09 -0.84 -22.51
N HIS A 20 -6.43 -1.53 -21.60
CA HIS A 20 -5.34 -2.43 -21.94
C HIS A 20 -5.74 -3.85 -21.53
N GLY A 21 -6.45 -4.50 -22.45
CA GLY A 21 -6.54 -5.95 -22.50
C GLY A 21 -5.32 -6.45 -23.28
N GLY A 22 -4.49 -7.22 -22.60
CA GLY A 22 -3.33 -7.91 -23.17
C GLY A 22 -2.77 -8.84 -22.10
N GLU A 23 -3.26 -10.08 -22.08
CA GLU A 23 -2.72 -11.27 -21.37
C GLU A 23 -2.01 -11.03 -20.03
N VAL A 24 -2.65 -10.32 -19.11
CA VAL A 24 -2.30 -10.36 -17.69
C VAL A 24 -3.59 -10.66 -16.93
N GLU A 25 -3.56 -11.72 -16.12
CA GLU A 25 -4.72 -12.31 -15.44
C GLU A 25 -5.43 -11.33 -14.45
N ILE A 26 -4.86 -10.15 -14.19
CA ILE A 26 -5.36 -9.15 -13.24
C ILE A 26 -5.60 -7.78 -13.90
N SER A 27 -6.74 -7.16 -13.56
CA SER A 27 -7.14 -5.84 -14.05
C SER A 27 -6.49 -4.69 -13.26
N CYS A 28 -6.39 -3.50 -13.85
CA CYS A 28 -5.91 -2.30 -13.15
C CYS A 28 -6.66 -2.03 -11.84
N ARG A 29 -7.97 -2.29 -11.82
CA ARG A 29 -8.81 -2.09 -10.64
C ARG A 29 -8.43 -3.02 -9.49
N GLU A 30 -8.11 -4.27 -9.82
CA GLU A 30 -7.67 -5.25 -8.84
C GLU A 30 -6.26 -4.91 -8.35
N VAL A 31 -5.33 -4.54 -9.24
CA VAL A 31 -3.99 -4.08 -8.84
C VAL A 31 -4.06 -2.92 -7.84
N VAL A 32 -4.89 -1.92 -8.10
CA VAL A 32 -5.06 -0.77 -7.20
C VAL A 32 -5.68 -1.17 -5.86
N ARG A 33 -6.57 -2.17 -5.82
CA ARG A 33 -7.14 -2.71 -4.58
C ARG A 33 -6.11 -3.44 -3.73
N GLU A 34 -5.28 -4.26 -4.37
CA GLU A 34 -4.27 -5.10 -3.72
C GLU A 34 -2.96 -4.35 -3.40
N LEU A 35 -2.85 -3.08 -3.82
CA LEU A 35 -1.61 -2.32 -3.73
C LEU A 35 -1.11 -2.10 -2.29
N SER A 36 -2.04 -1.95 -1.32
CA SER A 36 -1.69 -1.83 0.10
C SER A 36 -1.01 -3.10 0.59
N ASP A 37 -1.62 -4.26 0.33
CA ASP A 37 -1.09 -5.56 0.75
C ASP A 37 0.18 -5.92 -0.01
N TYR A 38 0.33 -5.46 -1.26
CA TYR A 38 1.56 -5.58 -2.04
C TYR A 38 2.73 -4.84 -1.38
N ILE A 39 2.51 -3.61 -0.89
CA ILE A 39 3.50 -2.80 -0.18
C ILE A 39 3.83 -3.43 1.19
N ASP A 40 2.81 -3.89 1.91
CA ASP A 40 2.94 -4.52 3.24
C ASP A 40 3.46 -5.97 3.17
N LYS A 41 3.74 -6.49 1.96
CA LYS A 41 4.20 -7.87 1.70
C LYS A 41 3.25 -8.96 2.21
N GLY A 42 1.95 -8.67 2.28
CA GLY A 42 0.90 -9.58 2.76
C GLY A 42 0.26 -10.47 1.68
N LEU A 43 0.70 -10.36 0.42
CA LEU A 43 0.09 -11.07 -0.70
C LEU A 43 0.60 -12.50 -0.89
N ASP A 44 -0.29 -13.36 -1.38
CA ASP A 44 0.07 -14.67 -1.91
C ASP A 44 1.09 -14.54 -3.08
N PRO A 45 2.10 -15.42 -3.18
CA PRO A 45 3.14 -15.34 -4.20
C PRO A 45 2.65 -15.38 -5.66
N ARG A 46 1.48 -15.97 -5.95
CA ARG A 46 0.89 -15.96 -7.29
C ARG A 46 0.34 -14.58 -7.62
N LEU A 47 -0.46 -14.02 -6.73
CA LEU A 47 -1.07 -12.70 -6.90
C LEU A 47 0.00 -11.61 -6.98
N ARG A 48 1.06 -11.72 -6.16
CA ARG A 48 2.22 -10.85 -6.22
C ARG A 48 2.85 -10.81 -7.62
N ARG A 49 3.07 -11.98 -8.24
CA ARG A 49 3.67 -12.06 -9.59
C ARG A 49 2.76 -11.46 -10.66
N GLN A 50 1.44 -11.66 -10.56
CA GLN A 50 0.48 -11.04 -11.49
C GLN A 50 0.53 -9.51 -11.40
N ILE A 51 0.61 -8.95 -10.18
CA ILE A 51 0.76 -7.51 -9.97
C ILE A 51 2.09 -7.00 -10.53
N GLU A 52 3.20 -7.71 -10.27
CA GLU A 52 4.52 -7.33 -10.80
C GLU A 52 4.55 -7.31 -12.34
N GLN A 53 3.93 -8.30 -12.99
CA GLN A 53 3.76 -8.32 -14.45
C GLN A 53 2.92 -7.14 -14.95
N HIS A 54 1.83 -6.83 -14.25
CA HIS A 54 0.97 -5.70 -14.61
C HIS A 54 1.69 -4.35 -14.45
N LEU A 55 2.43 -4.15 -13.35
CA LEU A 55 3.21 -2.94 -13.12
C LEU A 55 4.35 -2.75 -14.14
N ALA A 56 4.85 -3.84 -14.74
CA ALA A 56 5.86 -3.78 -15.79
C ALA A 56 5.31 -3.31 -17.14
N CYS A 57 4.02 -3.51 -17.42
CA CYS A 57 3.41 -3.18 -18.72
C CYS A 57 2.38 -2.04 -18.68
N CYS A 58 1.91 -1.64 -17.50
CA CYS A 58 0.85 -0.64 -17.32
C CYS A 58 1.36 0.63 -16.64
N THR A 59 1.70 1.64 -17.45
CA THR A 59 2.20 2.95 -16.99
C THR A 59 1.27 3.64 -15.99
N HIS A 60 -0.04 3.46 -16.11
CA HIS A 60 -1.03 4.00 -15.18
C HIS A 60 -0.89 3.40 -13.78
N CYS A 61 -0.80 2.07 -13.68
CA CYS A 61 -0.65 1.41 -12.38
C CYS A 61 0.73 1.66 -11.78
N THR A 62 1.79 1.75 -12.59
CA THR A 62 3.12 2.17 -12.14
C THR A 62 3.08 3.57 -11.50
N ALA A 63 2.44 4.54 -12.17
CA ALA A 63 2.31 5.90 -11.64
C ALA A 63 1.55 5.96 -10.29
N ILE A 64 0.49 5.14 -10.15
CA ILE A 64 -0.23 5.03 -8.87
C ILE A 64 0.67 4.41 -7.80
N TYR A 65 1.36 3.31 -8.12
CA TYR A 65 2.29 2.65 -7.20
C TYR A 65 3.39 3.59 -6.71
N ASP A 66 4.02 4.33 -7.62
CA ASP A 66 5.06 5.31 -7.28
C ASP A 66 4.50 6.44 -6.40
N GLY A 67 3.29 6.93 -6.70
CA GLY A 67 2.61 7.94 -5.89
C GLY A 67 2.33 7.46 -4.46
N VAL A 68 1.79 6.26 -4.30
CA VAL A 68 1.53 5.67 -2.97
C VAL A 68 2.85 5.46 -2.21
N ARG A 69 3.88 4.91 -2.87
CA ARG A 69 5.20 4.72 -2.26
C ARG A 69 5.81 6.04 -1.81
N ASN A 70 5.72 7.08 -2.65
CA ASN A 70 6.20 8.42 -2.31
C ASN A 70 5.49 8.98 -1.07
N VAL A 71 4.16 8.82 -0.97
CA VAL A 71 3.40 9.24 0.22
C VAL A 71 3.84 8.48 1.47
N VAL A 72 4.00 7.15 1.38
CA VAL A 72 4.51 6.33 2.50
C VAL A 72 5.90 6.78 2.92
N THR A 73 6.79 7.05 1.96
CA THR A 73 8.11 7.61 2.24
C THR A 73 7.98 8.97 2.91
N LEU A 74 7.26 9.95 2.35
CA LEU A 74 7.12 11.30 2.95
C LEU A 74 6.52 11.32 4.36
N ILE A 75 5.64 10.36 4.69
CA ILE A 75 5.06 10.23 6.02
C ILE A 75 6.02 9.50 6.98
N GLY A 76 6.74 8.50 6.48
CA GLY A 76 7.71 7.71 7.25
C GLY A 76 9.12 8.32 7.33
N ASP A 77 9.41 9.32 6.51
CA ASP A 77 10.67 10.05 6.52
C ASP A 77 10.83 10.83 7.82
N ASP A 78 12.08 11.13 8.15
CA ASP A 78 12.65 11.51 9.46
C ASP A 78 12.08 12.79 10.11
N ARG A 79 10.77 12.84 10.32
CA ARG A 79 10.22 13.56 11.46
C ARG A 79 10.42 12.67 12.66
N SER A 80 11.61 12.72 13.23
CA SER A 80 11.91 12.14 14.54
C SER A 80 10.93 12.76 15.55
N PHE A 81 9.82 12.07 15.82
CA PHE A 81 8.97 12.45 16.94
C PHE A 81 9.76 12.13 18.20
N GLU A 82 10.07 13.14 19.00
CA GLU A 82 10.62 12.90 20.33
C GLU A 82 9.64 12.03 21.10
N LEU A 83 10.06 10.80 21.41
CA LEU A 83 9.24 9.91 22.21
C LEU A 83 9.11 10.51 23.61
N PRO A 84 7.90 10.60 24.19
CA PRO A 84 7.74 11.04 25.57
C PRO A 84 8.62 10.21 26.50
N ALA A 85 9.21 10.87 27.50
CA ALA A 85 10.10 10.23 28.46
C ALA A 85 9.50 8.91 29.00
N GLY A 86 10.30 7.86 28.96
CA GLY A 86 9.93 6.53 29.45
C GLY A 86 8.94 5.75 28.56
N PHE A 87 8.56 6.22 27.36
CA PHE A 87 7.66 5.50 26.45
C PHE A 87 8.14 4.06 26.17
N SER A 88 9.41 3.90 25.78
CA SER A 88 10.01 2.60 25.48
C SER A 88 9.99 1.64 26.68
N GLN A 89 10.16 2.17 27.89
CA GLN A 89 10.12 1.38 29.12
C GLN A 89 8.69 0.91 29.43
N ARG A 90 7.69 1.80 29.35
CA ARG A 90 6.28 1.43 29.53
C ARG A 90 5.81 0.40 28.50
N LEU A 91 6.26 0.54 27.26
CA LEU A 91 5.95 -0.42 26.19
C LEU A 91 6.53 -1.81 26.50
N ARG A 92 7.82 -1.90 26.88
CA ARG A 92 8.47 -3.16 27.24
C ARG A 92 7.76 -3.85 28.41
N VAL A 93 7.43 -3.10 29.46
CA VAL A 93 6.70 -3.66 30.61
C VAL A 93 5.39 -4.30 30.16
N ARG A 94 4.60 -3.63 29.30
CA ARG A 94 3.34 -4.17 28.77
C ARG A 94 3.52 -5.41 27.91
N LEU A 95 4.52 -5.42 27.02
CA LEU A 95 4.80 -6.57 26.15
C LEU A 95 5.26 -7.80 26.95
N HIS A 96 6.02 -7.60 28.03
CA HIS A 96 6.47 -8.68 28.89
C HIS A 96 5.45 -9.13 29.94
N SER A 97 4.44 -8.31 30.26
CA SER A 97 3.38 -8.65 31.22
C SER A 97 2.17 -9.36 30.62
N SER A 98 2.09 -9.50 29.29
CA SER A 98 1.00 -10.20 28.58
C SER A 98 1.35 -11.66 28.26
N HIS A 99 1.85 -12.38 29.27
CA HIS A 99 2.00 -13.83 29.25
C HIS A 99 0.96 -14.48 30.17
#